data_AF-G9WVH4-F1
#
_entry.id   AF-G9WVH4-F1
#
_cell.length_a   1.000
_cell.length_b   1.000
_cell.length_c   1.000
_cell.angle_alpha   90.00
_cell.angle_beta   90.00
_cell.angle_gamma   90.00
#
_symmetry.space_group_name_H-M   'P 1'
#
loop_
_entity.id
_entity.type
_entity.pdbx_description
1 polymer ?
#
loop_
_entity_poly.entity_id
_entity_poly.type
_entity_poly.pdbx_seq_one_letter_code
_entity_poly.pdbx_strand_id
1 'polypeptide(L)'
;MICKHCGREIEDNLERCPYCKTPLIRIKVKRICAYCKTEIKKGDTVCPGCGKNVPEKVRELLEKDELNGSVQDDLEEKKHWKEKMDALSFAKNEEKDWDKYILDFRLLILSIMPPIIAIFFKVLVAKSSFLPWYFTVLLVYFVIAMIVSYFLDGEIHRLWSIDKNRKLGEAEHLAFYICPPYTLYFILKRRKEKNNPLLFFMAMHLVLFVTCFFI
;
A
#
# COMPACT_ATOMS: atom_id res chain seq x y z
N MET A 1 -2.60 9.13 26.78
CA MET A 1 -1.21 8.92 26.30
C MET A 1 -1.05 7.62 25.51
N ILE A 2 -0.13 7.55 24.54
CA ILE A 2 0.18 6.31 23.78
C ILE A 2 1.40 5.62 24.40
N CYS A 3 1.33 4.31 24.64
CA CYS A 3 2.49 3.57 25.13
C CYS A 3 3.57 3.47 24.06
N LYS A 4 4.76 4.01 24.34
CA LYS A 4 5.93 3.94 23.45
C LYS A 4 6.42 2.51 23.15
N HIS A 5 6.01 1.52 23.93
CA HIS A 5 6.37 0.12 23.71
C HIS A 5 5.37 -0.66 22.85
N CYS A 6 4.07 -0.39 22.96
CA CYS A 6 3.05 -1.18 22.26
C CYS A 6 2.14 -0.38 21.34
N GLY A 7 2.31 0.95 21.26
CA GLY A 7 1.56 1.83 20.37
C GLY A 7 0.07 1.96 20.66
N ARG A 8 -0.40 1.47 21.82
CA ARG A 8 -1.82 1.53 22.22
C ARG A 8 -2.11 2.77 23.07
N GLU A 9 -3.32 3.30 22.90
CA GLU A 9 -3.86 4.41 23.66
C GLU A 9 -4.25 3.96 25.08
N ILE A 10 -3.85 4.74 26.08
CA ILE A 10 -3.99 4.45 27.51
C ILE A 10 -4.37 5.74 28.24
N GLU A 11 -5.16 5.59 29.30
CA GLU A 11 -5.52 6.68 30.22
C GLU A 11 -4.29 7.26 30.96
N ASP A 12 -4.27 8.59 31.10
CA ASP A 12 -3.13 9.36 31.63
C ASP A 12 -2.85 9.18 33.12
N ASN A 13 -3.58 8.31 33.83
CA ASN A 13 -3.41 8.07 35.27
C ASN A 13 -2.84 6.68 35.61
N LEU A 14 -2.44 5.90 34.61
CA LEU A 14 -1.86 4.57 34.85
C LEU A 14 -0.34 4.64 34.97
N GLU A 15 0.22 3.98 36.00
CA GLU A 15 1.68 3.85 36.22
C GLU A 15 2.32 2.79 35.32
N ARG A 16 1.49 1.84 34.86
CA ARG A 16 1.90 0.70 34.05
C ARG A 16 0.92 0.51 32.90
N CYS A 17 1.45 0.26 31.71
CA CYS A 17 0.60 -0.05 30.57
C CYS A 17 -0.21 -1.34 30.84
N PRO A 18 -1.55 -1.33 30.72
CA PRO A 18 -2.37 -2.51 30.96
C PRO A 18 -2.14 -3.61 29.91
N TYR A 19 -1.62 -3.25 28.73
CA TYR A 19 -1.43 -4.18 27.62
C TYR A 19 -0.05 -4.84 27.56
N CYS A 20 1.03 -4.09 27.78
CA CYS A 20 2.40 -4.62 27.72
C CYS A 20 3.08 -4.71 29.09
N LYS A 21 2.41 -4.27 30.16
CA LYS A 21 2.91 -4.27 31.54
C LYS A 21 4.20 -3.45 31.74
N THR A 22 4.62 -2.67 30.74
CA THR A 22 5.79 -1.79 30.84
C THR A 22 5.46 -0.55 31.69
N PRO A 23 6.35 -0.13 32.60
CA PRO A 23 6.17 1.10 33.36
C PRO A 23 6.18 2.33 32.43
N LEU A 24 5.27 3.26 32.69
CA LEU A 24 5.11 4.48 31.92
C LEU A 24 6.00 5.57 32.52
N ILE A 25 7.11 5.90 31.84
CA ILE A 25 8.10 6.87 32.32
C ILE A 25 7.60 8.29 32.02
N ARG A 26 7.11 9.00 33.04
CA ARG A 26 6.82 10.43 32.99
C ARG A 26 8.08 11.22 33.34
N ILE A 27 8.73 11.84 32.36
CA ILE A 27 9.86 12.72 32.63
C ILE A 27 9.30 14.07 33.08
N LYS A 28 9.05 14.22 34.38
CA LYS A 28 8.84 15.54 34.97
C LYS A 28 10.21 16.19 35.14
N VAL A 29 10.42 17.38 34.57
CA VAL A 29 11.65 18.15 34.78
C VAL A 29 11.72 18.54 36.26
N LYS A 30 12.54 17.82 37.02
CA LYS A 30 12.72 18.06 38.46
C LYS A 30 13.51 19.34 38.65
N ARG A 31 12.95 20.31 39.39
CA ARG A 31 13.70 21.52 39.73
C ARG A 31 14.55 21.27 40.95
N ILE A 32 15.85 21.49 40.78
CA ILE A 32 16.88 21.15 41.75
C ILE A 32 17.38 22.45 42.39
N CYS A 33 17.52 22.47 43.72
CA CYS A 33 18.10 23.60 44.44
C CYS A 33 19.54 23.86 43.97
N ALA A 34 19.85 25.08 43.55
CA ALA A 34 21.18 25.46 43.08
C ALA A 34 22.29 25.27 44.15
N TYR A 35 21.93 25.26 45.44
CA TYR A 35 22.89 25.20 46.54
C TYR A 35 23.13 23.77 47.05
N CYS A 36 22.08 23.04 47.42
CA CYS A 36 22.22 21.70 48.02
C CYS A 36 21.79 20.56 47.10
N LYS A 37 21.44 20.87 45.86
CA LYS A 37 20.98 19.91 44.85
C LYS A 37 19.77 19.07 45.28
N THR A 38 19.04 19.49 46.31
CA THR A 38 17.81 18.85 46.76
C THR A 38 16.66 19.24 45.83
N GLU A 39 15.79 18.30 45.51
CA GLU A 39 14.58 18.52 44.72
C GLU A 39 13.62 19.47 45.47
N ILE A 40 13.22 20.57 44.81
CA ILE A 40 12.26 21.53 45.35
C ILE A 40 10.88 21.17 44.80
N LYS A 41 9.90 20.98 45.69
CA LYS A 41 8.51 20.64 45.31
C LYS A 41 7.65 21.91 45.27
N LYS A 42 6.50 21.82 44.59
CA LYS A 42 5.52 22.92 44.52
C LYS A 42 5.01 23.26 45.92
N GLY A 43 5.05 24.54 46.29
CA GLY A 43 4.64 25.04 47.60
C GLY A 43 5.78 25.28 48.59
N ASP A 44 7.00 24.84 48.27
CA ASP A 44 8.18 25.07 49.12
C ASP A 44 8.61 26.54 49.02
N THR A 45 8.36 27.34 50.06
CA THR A 45 8.93 28.68 50.22
C THR A 45 10.40 28.62 50.62
N VAL A 46 10.81 27.50 51.21
CA VAL A 46 12.14 27.22 51.73
C VAL A 46 12.61 25.87 51.19
N CYS A 47 13.87 25.79 50.75
CA CYS A 47 14.44 24.54 50.27
C CYS A 47 14.55 23.51 51.40
N PRO A 48 14.00 22.30 51.24
CA PRO A 48 13.97 21.28 52.30
C PRO A 48 15.37 20.74 52.66
N GLY A 49 16.35 20.88 51.78
CA GLY A 49 17.71 20.37 52.03
C GLY A 49 18.65 21.37 52.68
N CYS A 50 18.45 22.68 52.49
CA CYS A 50 19.38 23.70 52.99
C CYS A 50 18.75 24.86 53.76
N GLY A 51 17.42 24.88 53.91
CA GLY A 51 16.73 25.92 54.67
C GLY A 51 16.77 27.32 54.03
N LYS A 52 17.25 27.45 52.77
CA LYS A 52 17.28 28.74 52.06
C LYS A 52 15.99 29.01 51.32
N ASN A 53 15.56 30.27 51.28
CA ASN A 53 14.38 30.70 50.54
C ASN A 53 14.51 30.40 49.04
N VAL A 54 13.46 29.84 48.46
CA VAL A 54 13.38 29.54 47.03
C VAL A 54 13.05 30.84 46.27
N PRO A 55 13.82 31.22 45.22
CA PRO A 55 13.53 32.43 44.45
C PRO A 55 12.13 32.41 43.83
N GLU A 56 11.43 33.54 43.87
CA GLU A 56 10.05 33.70 43.39
C GLU A 56 9.89 33.31 41.91
N LYS A 57 10.88 33.65 41.07
CA LYS A 57 10.94 33.21 39.65
C LYS A 57 10.88 31.69 39.47
N VAL A 58 11.43 30.92 40.41
CA VAL A 58 11.39 29.45 40.35
C VAL A 58 10.00 28.94 40.72
N ARG A 59 9.29 29.64 41.62
CA ARG A 59 7.93 29.31 42.05
C ARG A 59 6.91 29.58 40.95
N GLU A 60 6.97 30.76 40.32
CA GLU A 60 6.06 31.12 39.21
C GLU A 60 6.21 30.17 38.02
N LEU A 61 7.44 29.77 37.70
CA LEU A 61 7.70 28.86 36.60
C LEU A 61 7.22 27.42 36.91
N LEU A 62 7.25 26.98 38.18
CA LEU A 62 6.66 25.70 38.60
C LEU A 62 5.13 25.70 38.51
N GLU A 63 4.50 26.86 38.70
CA GLU A 63 3.04 27.01 38.56
C GLU A 63 2.61 27.08 37.09
N LYS A 64 3.45 27.66 36.22
CA LYS A 64 3.17 27.81 34.77
C LYS A 64 3.35 26.52 33.97
N ASP A 65 4.30 25.66 34.36
CA ASP A 65 4.58 24.38 33.68
C ASP A 65 3.42 23.38 33.77
N GLU A 66 2.63 23.39 34.86
CA GLU A 66 1.47 22.48 35.01
C GLU A 66 0.26 22.88 34.16
N LEU A 67 0.10 24.18 33.86
CA LEU A 67 -1.06 24.68 33.10
C LEU A 67 -0.87 24.54 31.58
N ASN A 68 0.35 24.74 31.09
CA ASN A 68 0.63 24.78 29.65
C ASN A 68 1.30 23.49 29.11
N GLY A 69 2.05 22.76 29.94
CA GLY A 69 2.89 21.65 29.49
C GLY A 69 2.16 20.34 29.19
N SER A 70 0.93 20.15 29.68
CA SER A 70 0.16 18.91 29.43
C SER A 70 -0.76 19.00 28.22
N VAL A 71 -1.30 20.18 27.92
CA VAL A 71 -2.29 20.35 26.84
C VAL A 71 -1.62 20.68 25.50
N GLN A 72 -0.51 21.41 25.50
CA GLN A 72 0.15 21.87 24.28
C GLN A 72 0.94 20.75 23.59
N ASP A 73 1.75 19.99 24.33
CA ASP A 73 2.60 18.90 23.80
C ASP A 73 1.76 17.73 23.25
N ASP A 74 0.69 17.35 23.96
CA ASP A 74 -0.22 16.26 23.54
C ASP A 74 -1.01 16.64 22.26
N LEU A 75 -1.39 17.92 22.11
CA LEU A 75 -2.12 18.39 20.94
C LEU A 75 -1.22 18.48 19.70
N GLU A 76 0.02 18.92 19.90
CA GLU A 76 1.02 19.10 18.83
C GLU A 76 1.54 17.75 18.32
N GLU A 77 1.80 16.78 19.22
CA GLU A 77 2.15 15.42 18.85
C GLU A 77 0.99 14.72 18.11
N LYS A 78 -0.25 14.85 18.61
CA LYS A 78 -1.44 14.27 17.95
C LYS A 78 -1.69 14.84 16.56
N LYS A 79 -1.44 16.14 16.36
CA LYS A 79 -1.57 16.80 15.06
C LYS A 79 -0.52 16.28 14.06
N HIS A 80 0.75 16.21 14.48
CA HIS A 80 1.83 15.69 13.65
C HIS A 80 1.61 14.22 13.23
N TRP A 81 1.14 13.35 14.14
CA TRP A 81 0.82 11.97 13.80
C TRP A 81 -0.34 11.85 12.80
N LYS A 82 -1.37 12.68 12.95
CA LYS A 82 -2.51 12.72 12.01
C LYS A 82 -2.06 13.15 10.61
N GLU A 83 -1.29 14.24 10.51
CA GLU A 83 -0.74 14.71 9.23
C GLU A 83 0.15 13.65 8.57
N LYS A 84 0.98 12.96 9.34
CA LYS A 84 1.83 11.86 8.84
C LYS A 84 1.00 10.65 8.38
N MET A 85 -0.05 10.28 9.10
CA MET A 85 -0.96 9.20 8.71
C MET A 85 -1.73 9.56 7.43
N ASP A 86 -2.20 10.80 7.33
CA ASP A 86 -2.89 11.31 6.15
C ASP A 86 -1.94 11.26 4.94
N ALA A 87 -0.73 11.81 5.04
CA ALA A 87 0.28 11.77 3.97
C ALA A 87 0.63 10.32 3.54
N LEU A 88 0.77 9.40 4.50
CA LEU A 88 1.02 7.99 4.20
C LEU A 88 -0.19 7.32 3.52
N SER A 89 -1.41 7.70 3.90
CA SER A 89 -2.62 7.21 3.26
C SER A 89 -2.77 7.72 1.82
N PHE A 90 -2.40 8.98 1.56
CA PHE A 90 -2.35 9.55 0.21
C PHE A 90 -1.33 8.81 -0.65
N ALA A 91 -0.09 8.64 -0.18
CA ALA A 91 0.95 7.91 -0.91
C ALA A 91 0.54 6.47 -1.24
N LYS A 92 -0.09 5.78 -0.28
CA LYS A 92 -0.59 4.41 -0.47
C LYS A 92 -1.74 4.33 -1.46
N ASN A 93 -2.62 5.32 -1.48
CA ASN A 93 -3.71 5.38 -2.45
C ASN A 93 -3.17 5.65 -3.86
N GLU A 94 -2.21 6.56 -4.00
CA GLU A 94 -1.54 6.81 -5.29
C GLU A 94 -0.84 5.55 -5.82
N GLU A 95 -0.05 4.86 -4.99
CA GLU A 95 0.61 3.60 -5.38
C GLU A 95 -0.39 2.56 -5.89
N LYS A 96 -1.53 2.40 -5.20
CA LYS A 96 -2.58 1.48 -5.60
C LYS A 96 -3.24 1.87 -6.92
N ASP A 97 -3.43 3.16 -7.16
CA ASP A 97 -3.98 3.67 -8.42
C ASP A 97 -3.01 3.46 -9.59
N TRP A 98 -1.71 3.66 -9.37
CA TRP A 98 -0.67 3.35 -10.36
C TRP A 98 -0.62 1.86 -10.70
N ASP A 99 -0.66 0.98 -9.70
CA ASP A 99 -0.72 -0.47 -9.91
C ASP A 99 -1.94 -0.88 -10.75
N LYS A 100 -3.09 -0.27 -10.47
CA LYS A 100 -4.32 -0.49 -11.23
C LYS A 100 -4.14 -0.06 -12.69
N TYR A 101 -3.60 1.13 -12.93
CA TYR A 101 -3.35 1.64 -14.28
C TYR A 101 -2.38 0.74 -15.05
N ILE A 102 -1.29 0.30 -14.41
CA ILE A 102 -0.31 -0.62 -15.01
C ILE A 102 -0.98 -1.95 -15.38
N LEU A 103 -1.84 -2.48 -14.51
CA LEU A 103 -2.58 -3.70 -14.80
C LEU A 103 -3.56 -3.53 -15.97
N ASP A 104 -4.30 -2.43 -16.01
CA ASP A 104 -5.19 -2.10 -17.13
C ASP A 104 -4.46 -1.98 -18.45
N PHE A 105 -3.28 -1.34 -18.44
CA PHE A 105 -2.42 -1.25 -19.60
C PHE A 105 -1.91 -2.62 -20.05
N ARG A 106 -1.49 -3.51 -19.13
CA ARG A 106 -1.07 -4.87 -19.48
C ARG A 106 -2.20 -5.70 -20.09
N LEU A 107 -3.42 -5.56 -19.58
CA LEU A 107 -4.61 -6.25 -20.12
C LEU A 107 -4.99 -5.70 -21.51
N LEU A 108 -4.86 -4.38 -21.73
CA LEU A 108 -5.02 -3.77 -23.03
C LEU A 108 -4.01 -4.35 -24.04
N ILE A 109 -2.74 -4.46 -23.65
CA ILE A 109 -1.69 -5.08 -24.47
C ILE A 109 -2.05 -6.54 -24.79
N LEU A 110 -2.48 -7.32 -23.82
CA LEU A 110 -2.89 -8.72 -24.02
C LEU A 110 -4.08 -8.83 -24.99
N SER A 111 -4.98 -7.85 -24.95
CA SER A 111 -6.14 -7.79 -25.84
C SER A 111 -5.77 -7.39 -27.28
N ILE A 112 -4.76 -6.56 -27.49
CA ILE A 112 -4.49 -5.94 -28.81
C ILE A 112 -3.27 -6.54 -29.50
N MET A 113 -2.16 -6.74 -28.78
CA MET A 113 -0.88 -7.09 -29.39
C MET A 113 -0.92 -8.44 -30.13
N PRO A 114 -1.48 -9.53 -29.58
CA PRO A 114 -1.49 -10.81 -30.27
C PRO A 114 -2.15 -10.74 -31.66
N PRO A 115 -3.39 -10.22 -31.81
CA PRO A 115 -4.01 -10.14 -33.14
C PRO A 115 -3.37 -9.09 -34.05
N ILE A 116 -2.92 -7.93 -33.55
CA ILE A 116 -2.25 -6.92 -34.40
C ILE A 116 -0.94 -7.46 -34.98
N ILE A 117 -0.10 -8.09 -34.15
CA ILE A 117 1.17 -8.65 -34.63
C ILE A 117 0.90 -9.78 -35.62
N ALA A 118 -0.14 -10.59 -35.38
CA ALA A 118 -0.52 -11.65 -36.32
C ALA A 118 -0.97 -11.09 -37.69
N ILE A 119 -1.75 -9.99 -37.72
CA ILE A 119 -2.13 -9.28 -38.96
C ILE A 119 -0.88 -8.73 -39.66
N PHE A 120 -0.01 -8.04 -38.92
CA PHE A 120 1.21 -7.45 -39.47
C PHE A 120 2.11 -8.52 -40.09
N PHE A 121 2.27 -9.66 -39.40
CA PHE A 121 3.07 -10.77 -39.90
C PHE A 121 2.44 -11.41 -41.14
N LYS A 122 1.10 -11.50 -41.20
CA LYS A 122 0.40 -11.94 -42.41
C LYS A 122 0.75 -11.05 -43.60
N VAL A 123 0.67 -9.74 -43.44
CA VAL A 123 0.97 -8.77 -44.51
C VAL A 123 2.42 -8.87 -44.97
N LEU A 124 3.36 -9.03 -44.04
CA LEU A 124 4.79 -9.11 -44.36
C LEU A 124 5.20 -10.44 -45.01
N VAL A 125 4.63 -11.56 -44.55
CA VAL A 125 5.08 -12.92 -44.92
C VAL A 125 4.13 -13.61 -45.91
N ALA A 126 3.12 -12.87 -46.42
CA ALA A 126 2.16 -13.33 -47.44
C ALA A 126 2.83 -13.94 -48.68
N LYS A 127 4.06 -13.54 -48.99
CA LYS A 127 4.77 -13.94 -50.23
C LYS A 127 5.79 -15.07 -50.05
N SER A 128 6.17 -15.43 -48.81
CA SER A 128 7.37 -16.25 -48.54
C SER A 128 7.13 -17.43 -47.58
N SER A 129 5.88 -17.77 -47.26
CA SER A 129 5.58 -18.78 -46.25
C SER A 129 5.70 -20.21 -46.79
N PHE A 130 6.55 -21.02 -46.15
CA PHE A 130 6.66 -22.48 -46.34
C PHE A 130 5.43 -23.25 -45.81
N LEU A 131 4.72 -22.67 -44.83
CA LEU A 131 3.52 -23.21 -44.19
C LEU A 131 2.25 -22.48 -44.67
N PRO A 132 1.07 -23.12 -44.63
CA PRO A 132 -0.18 -22.44 -44.92
C PRO A 132 -0.38 -21.21 -44.03
N TRP A 133 -0.84 -20.11 -44.63
CA TRP A 133 -0.89 -18.78 -44.01
C TRP A 133 -1.68 -18.72 -42.70
N TYR A 134 -2.70 -19.56 -42.53
CA TYR A 134 -3.51 -19.62 -41.32
C TYR A 134 -2.76 -20.24 -40.14
N PHE A 135 -1.89 -21.23 -40.37
CA PHE A 135 -1.07 -21.83 -39.32
C PHE A 135 0.01 -20.88 -38.83
N THR A 136 0.64 -20.11 -39.73
CA THR A 136 1.67 -19.14 -39.34
C THR A 136 1.07 -17.99 -38.52
N VAL A 137 -0.09 -17.48 -38.91
CA VAL A 137 -0.85 -16.46 -38.16
C VAL A 137 -1.24 -16.96 -36.77
N LEU A 138 -1.77 -18.19 -36.66
CA LEU A 138 -2.11 -18.81 -35.38
C LEU A 138 -0.88 -18.98 -34.48
N LEU A 139 0.24 -19.46 -35.04
CA LEU A 139 1.47 -19.67 -34.28
C LEU A 139 1.99 -18.34 -33.72
N VAL A 140 2.05 -17.30 -34.55
CA VAL A 140 2.46 -15.96 -34.12
C VAL A 140 1.52 -15.43 -33.03
N TYR A 141 0.20 -15.59 -33.21
CA TYR A 141 -0.78 -15.19 -32.21
C TYR A 141 -0.50 -15.86 -30.86
N PHE A 142 -0.29 -17.18 -30.82
CA PHE A 142 -0.02 -17.91 -29.57
C PHE A 142 1.31 -17.51 -28.94
N VAL A 143 2.37 -17.35 -29.72
CA VAL A 143 3.69 -16.93 -29.20
C VAL A 143 3.61 -15.56 -28.55
N ILE A 144 2.96 -14.59 -29.21
CA ILE A 144 2.78 -13.25 -28.65
C ILE A 144 1.84 -13.28 -27.44
N ALA A 145 0.76 -14.05 -27.48
CA ALA A 145 -0.13 -14.24 -26.34
C ALA A 145 0.62 -14.79 -25.11
N MET A 146 1.51 -15.78 -25.29
CA MET A 146 2.33 -16.32 -24.23
C MET A 146 3.30 -15.27 -23.65
N ILE A 147 3.98 -14.51 -24.51
CA ILE A 147 4.92 -13.45 -24.09
C ILE A 147 4.20 -12.40 -23.26
N VAL A 148 3.03 -11.93 -23.72
CA VAL A 148 2.28 -10.93 -22.97
C VAL A 148 1.72 -11.51 -21.67
N SER A 149 1.20 -12.74 -21.69
CA SER A 149 0.67 -13.41 -20.50
C SER A 149 1.73 -13.63 -19.42
N TYR A 150 2.99 -13.85 -19.81
CA TYR A 150 4.12 -13.92 -18.88
C TYR A 150 4.28 -12.65 -18.04
N PHE A 151 4.01 -11.47 -18.59
CA PHE A 151 4.04 -10.22 -17.82
C PHE A 151 2.86 -10.09 -16.83
N LEU A 152 1.80 -10.88 -17.00
CA LEU A 152 0.67 -10.93 -16.08
C LEU A 152 0.80 -12.09 -15.07
N ASP A 153 1.82 -12.94 -15.19
CA ASP A 153 1.97 -14.17 -14.41
C ASP A 153 1.93 -13.93 -12.89
N GLY A 154 2.65 -12.91 -12.42
CA GLY A 154 2.64 -12.53 -11.00
C GLY A 154 1.24 -12.17 -10.49
N GLU A 155 0.42 -11.49 -11.31
CA GLU A 155 -0.94 -11.13 -10.94
C GLU A 155 -1.88 -12.33 -10.99
N ILE A 156 -1.72 -13.21 -11.98
CA ILE A 156 -2.48 -14.46 -12.10
C ILE A 156 -2.24 -15.34 -10.87
N HIS A 157 -0.99 -15.54 -10.48
CA HIS A 157 -0.63 -16.30 -9.28
C HIS A 157 -1.18 -15.65 -8.01
N ARG A 158 -1.06 -14.32 -7.86
CA ARG A 158 -1.60 -13.58 -6.72
C ARG A 158 -3.12 -13.78 -6.60
N LEU A 159 -3.86 -13.53 -7.68
CA LEU A 159 -5.32 -13.65 -7.68
C LEU A 159 -5.78 -15.10 -7.51
N TRP A 160 -5.07 -16.07 -8.10
CA TRP A 160 -5.38 -17.48 -7.93
C TRP A 160 -5.24 -17.93 -6.48
N SER A 161 -4.14 -17.53 -5.82
CA SER A 161 -3.88 -17.88 -4.42
C SER A 161 -4.98 -17.35 -3.48
N ILE A 162 -5.48 -16.13 -3.73
CA ILE A 162 -6.52 -15.50 -2.91
C ILE A 162 -7.87 -16.23 -3.03
N ASP A 163 -8.21 -16.75 -4.21
CA ASP A 163 -9.54 -17.35 -4.44
C ASP A 163 -9.59 -18.84 -4.18
N LYS A 164 -8.59 -19.59 -4.63
CA LYS A 164 -8.59 -21.04 -4.54
C LYS A 164 -7.80 -21.57 -3.35
N ASN A 165 -7.07 -20.69 -2.64
CA ASN A 165 -6.19 -21.02 -1.51
C ASN A 165 -5.27 -22.23 -1.79
N ARG A 166 -4.88 -22.41 -3.05
CA ARG A 166 -4.06 -23.52 -3.56
C ARG A 166 -3.07 -22.99 -4.59
N LYS A 167 -2.00 -23.73 -4.81
CA LYS A 167 -1.05 -23.43 -5.90
C LYS A 167 -1.73 -23.60 -7.26
N LEU A 168 -1.31 -22.80 -8.23
CA LEU A 168 -1.77 -22.91 -9.60
C LEU A 168 -1.14 -24.16 -10.22
N GLY A 169 -1.96 -25.06 -10.76
CA GLY A 169 -1.46 -26.24 -11.45
C GLY A 169 -0.93 -25.90 -12.84
N GLU A 170 -0.10 -26.78 -13.40
CA GLU A 170 0.54 -26.55 -14.70
C GLU A 170 -0.47 -26.43 -15.84
N ALA A 171 -1.54 -27.22 -15.81
CA ALA A 171 -2.59 -27.17 -16.83
C ALA A 171 -3.37 -25.85 -16.79
N GLU A 172 -3.70 -25.35 -15.59
CA GLU A 172 -4.37 -24.06 -15.44
C GLU A 172 -3.45 -22.90 -15.80
N HIS A 173 -2.16 -23.01 -15.44
CA HIS A 173 -1.14 -22.04 -15.84
C HIS A 173 -1.04 -21.93 -17.37
N LEU A 174 -0.97 -23.07 -18.06
CA LEU A 174 -0.95 -23.12 -19.53
C LEU A 174 -2.22 -22.52 -20.15
N ALA A 175 -3.39 -22.76 -19.54
CA ALA A 175 -4.66 -22.20 -20.03
C ALA A 175 -4.67 -20.66 -20.03
N PHE A 176 -4.05 -20.03 -19.03
CA PHE A 176 -3.91 -18.57 -18.99
C PHE A 176 -2.99 -18.03 -20.11
N TYR A 177 -1.99 -18.81 -20.52
CA TYR A 177 -1.03 -18.38 -21.53
C TYR A 177 -1.53 -18.56 -22.96
N ILE A 178 -2.28 -19.63 -23.20
CA ILE A 178 -2.82 -19.97 -24.53
C ILE A 178 -4.10 -19.17 -24.84
N CYS A 179 -4.88 -18.82 -23.82
CA CYS A 179 -6.19 -18.19 -24.00
C CYS A 179 -6.24 -16.78 -23.40
N PRO A 180 -5.81 -15.74 -24.15
CA PRO A 180 -5.95 -14.34 -23.73
C PRO A 180 -7.38 -13.97 -23.26
N PRO A 181 -8.45 -14.40 -23.95
CA PRO A 181 -9.82 -14.12 -23.48
C PRO A 181 -10.13 -14.70 -22.10
N TYR A 182 -9.62 -15.89 -21.79
CA TYR A 182 -9.80 -16.51 -20.48
C TYR A 182 -9.06 -15.73 -19.38
N THR A 183 -7.83 -15.29 -19.67
CA THR A 183 -7.03 -14.46 -18.76
C THR A 183 -7.68 -13.11 -18.49
N LEU A 184 -8.15 -12.44 -19.55
CA LEU A 184 -8.92 -11.20 -19.44
C LEU A 184 -10.17 -11.40 -18.57
N TYR A 185 -10.95 -12.45 -18.86
CA TYR A 185 -12.15 -12.79 -18.09
C TYR A 185 -11.84 -13.03 -16.61
N PHE A 186 -10.83 -13.84 -16.31
CA PHE A 186 -10.48 -14.19 -14.94
C PHE A 186 -10.07 -12.98 -14.11
N ILE A 187 -9.21 -12.11 -14.67
CA ILE A 187 -8.69 -10.93 -13.97
C ILE A 187 -9.78 -9.87 -13.82
N LEU A 188 -10.54 -9.58 -14.88
CA LEU A 188 -11.51 -8.48 -14.88
C LEU A 188 -12.83 -8.84 -14.18
N LYS A 189 -13.29 -10.11 -14.25
CA LYS A 189 -14.49 -10.54 -13.51
C LYS A 189 -14.36 -10.35 -12.00
N ARG A 190 -13.13 -10.40 -11.49
CA ARG A 190 -12.86 -10.27 -10.05
C ARG A 190 -12.78 -8.85 -9.56
N ARG A 191 -12.70 -7.86 -10.47
CA ARG A 191 -12.83 -6.47 -10.08
C ARG A 191 -14.30 -6.19 -9.78
N LYS A 192 -14.62 -5.91 -8.51
CA LYS A 192 -15.93 -5.42 -8.07
C LYS A 192 -16.12 -3.95 -8.45
N GLU A 193 -15.83 -3.59 -9.70
CA GLU A 193 -16.00 -2.23 -10.20
C GLU A 193 -17.31 -2.08 -10.93
N LYS A 194 -17.99 -0.94 -10.70
CA LYS A 194 -19.29 -0.62 -11.31
C LYS A 194 -19.20 -0.48 -12.84
N ASN A 195 -18.03 -0.08 -13.34
CA ASN A 195 -17.72 0.04 -14.76
C ASN A 195 -16.66 -1.01 -15.14
N ASN A 196 -17.07 -2.25 -15.36
CA ASN A 196 -16.13 -3.31 -15.72
C ASN A 196 -15.76 -3.23 -17.22
N PRO A 197 -14.50 -2.95 -17.58
CA PRO A 197 -14.08 -2.86 -18.98
C PRO A 197 -13.96 -4.23 -19.67
N LEU A 198 -14.34 -5.32 -19.00
CA LEU A 198 -14.34 -6.68 -19.54
C LEU A 198 -14.96 -6.78 -20.93
N LEU A 199 -16.18 -6.26 -21.11
CA LEU A 199 -16.87 -6.35 -22.39
C LEU A 199 -16.10 -5.63 -23.50
N PHE A 200 -15.51 -4.48 -23.19
CA PHE A 200 -14.72 -3.69 -24.12
C PHE A 200 -13.48 -4.45 -24.59
N PHE A 201 -12.67 -4.98 -23.66
CA PHE A 201 -11.48 -5.75 -24.01
C PHE A 201 -11.82 -7.02 -24.78
N MET A 202 -12.85 -7.76 -24.34
CA MET A 202 -13.27 -9.00 -25.01
C MET A 202 -13.80 -8.75 -26.41
N ALA A 203 -14.65 -7.73 -26.60
CA ALA A 203 -15.19 -7.38 -27.90
C ALA A 203 -14.07 -6.92 -28.86
N MET A 204 -13.17 -6.06 -28.38
CA MET A 204 -12.04 -5.59 -29.19
C MET A 204 -11.10 -6.74 -29.58
N HIS A 205 -10.75 -7.63 -28.64
CA HIS A 205 -9.94 -8.81 -28.95
C HIS A 205 -10.61 -9.71 -29.99
N LEU A 206 -11.91 -9.96 -29.84
CA LEU A 206 -12.67 -10.81 -30.76
C LEU A 206 -12.74 -10.20 -32.15
N VAL A 207 -13.01 -8.90 -32.27
CA VAL A 207 -13.03 -8.19 -33.57
C VAL A 207 -11.66 -8.28 -34.24
N LEU A 208 -10.57 -7.99 -33.52
CA LEU A 208 -9.21 -8.06 -34.08
C LEU A 208 -8.83 -9.49 -34.48
N PHE A 209 -9.15 -10.48 -33.65
CA PHE A 209 -8.88 -11.89 -33.92
C PHE A 209 -9.64 -12.39 -35.14
N VAL A 210 -10.93 -12.06 -35.25
CA VAL A 210 -11.75 -12.37 -36.43
C VAL A 210 -11.15 -11.72 -37.67
N THR A 211 -10.72 -10.47 -37.56
CA THR A 211 -10.07 -9.72 -38.65
C THR A 211 -8.80 -10.43 -39.16
N CYS A 212 -8.04 -11.14 -38.31
CA CYS A 212 -6.88 -11.95 -38.71
C CYS A 212 -7.20 -13.03 -39.75
N PHE A 213 -8.45 -13.52 -39.79
CA PHE A 213 -8.87 -14.56 -40.74
C PHE A 213 -9.50 -13.99 -42.00
N PHE A 214 -10.01 -12.76 -41.95
CA PHE A 214 -10.70 -12.11 -43.07
C PHE A 214 -9.77 -11.26 -43.94
N ILE A 215 -8.79 -10.57 -43.36
CA ILE A 215 -7.66 -9.95 -44.08
C ILE A 215 -6.65 -11.03 -44.33
#